data_AF-A0A8H2XJZ5-F1
#
_entry.id   AF-A0A8H2XJZ5-F1
#
_cell.length_a   1.000
_cell.length_b   1.000
_cell.length_c   1.000
_cell.angle_alpha   90.00
_cell.angle_beta   90.00
_cell.angle_gamma   90.00
#
_symmetry.space_group_name_H-M   'P 1'
#
loop_
_entity.id
_entity.type
_entity.pdbx_description
1 polymer ?
#
loop_
_entity_poly.entity_id
_entity_poly.type
_entity_poly.pdbx_seq_one_letter_code
_entity_poly.pdbx_strand_id
1 'polypeptide(L)'
;MAIYSLWIINKAGGLVYQREFADGLAKLTSNEYLVLAGTLHGIHAITSRLSPISGPSPGAHVIESESFKMSILLTGTGELRSSS
;
A
#
# COMPACT_ATOMS: atom_id res chain seq x y z
N MET A 1 0.06 -8.50 -18.56
CA MET A 1 0.04 -8.41 -17.07
C MET A 1 -1.40 -8.24 -16.64
N ALA A 2 -1.95 -9.12 -15.81
CA ALA A 2 -3.31 -8.96 -15.28
C ALA A 2 -3.28 -8.12 -13.99
N ILE A 3 -4.29 -7.29 -13.76
CA ILE A 3 -4.53 -6.68 -12.45
C ILE A 3 -5.40 -7.65 -11.67
N TYR A 4 -4.91 -8.16 -10.54
CA TYR A 4 -5.66 -9.10 -9.72
C TYR A 4 -6.58 -8.41 -8.72
N SER A 5 -6.11 -7.34 -8.08
CA SER A 5 -6.88 -6.60 -7.08
C SER A 5 -6.50 -5.11 -7.01
N LEU A 6 -7.47 -4.25 -6.68
CA LEU A 6 -7.29 -2.81 -6.42
C LEU A 6 -7.74 -2.51 -4.99
N TRP A 7 -6.85 -1.89 -4.22
CA TRP A 7 -7.10 -1.50 -2.85
C TRP A 7 -6.96 0.01 -2.73
N ILE A 8 -7.88 0.66 -2.01
CA ILE A 8 -7.76 2.07 -1.61
C ILE A 8 -7.64 2.09 -0.11
N ILE A 9 -6.51 2.62 0.37
CA ILE A 9 -6.19 2.77 1.79
C ILE A 9 -6.24 4.27 2.10
N ASN A 10 -6.97 4.65 3.14
CA ASN A 10 -7.08 6.04 3.56
C ASN A 10 -5.80 6.53 4.28
N LYS A 11 -5.76 7.82 4.61
CA LYS A 11 -4.63 8.46 5.30
C LYS A 11 -4.29 7.82 6.65
N ALA A 12 -5.27 7.26 7.35
CA ALA A 12 -5.09 6.61 8.65
C ALA A 12 -4.65 5.14 8.54
N GLY A 13 -4.43 4.62 7.32
CA GLY A 13 -4.05 3.22 7.08
C GLY A 13 -5.20 2.24 7.03
N GLY A 14 -6.45 2.71 7.04
CA GLY A 14 -7.64 1.87 6.92
C GLY A 14 -8.00 1.57 5.46
N LEU A 15 -8.35 0.32 5.16
CA LEU A 15 -8.87 -0.07 3.85
C LEU A 15 -10.29 0.48 3.65
N VAL A 16 -10.50 1.30 2.63
CA VAL A 16 -11.81 1.91 2.32
C VAL A 16 -12.46 1.32 1.07
N TYR A 17 -11.68 0.68 0.20
CA TYR A 17 -12.18 -0.02 -0.97
C TYR A 17 -11.27 -1.18 -1.32
N GLN A 18 -11.88 -2.29 -1.69
CA GLN A 18 -11.19 -3.46 -2.22
C GLN A 18 -12.05 -4.06 -3.33
N ARG A 19 -11.39 -4.44 -4.43
CA ARG A 19 -12.02 -5.18 -5.50
C ARG A 19 -11.04 -6.15 -6.13
N GLU A 20 -11.53 -7.32 -6.49
CA GLU A 20 -10.82 -8.31 -7.30
C GLU A 20 -11.29 -8.25 -8.75
N PHE A 21 -10.38 -8.49 -9.68
CA PHE A 21 -10.65 -8.47 -11.13
C PHE A 21 -10.28 -9.77 -11.83
N ALA A 22 -9.51 -10.64 -11.17
CA ALA A 22 -9.09 -11.92 -11.71
C ALA A 22 -8.90 -12.94 -10.58
N ASP A 23 -9.06 -14.22 -10.91
CA ASP A 23 -8.71 -15.32 -10.03
C ASP A 23 -7.17 -15.50 -9.96
N GLY A 24 -6.70 -16.25 -8.97
CA GLY A 24 -5.27 -16.56 -8.80
C GLY A 24 -4.62 -15.93 -7.57
N LEU A 25 -5.30 -15.00 -6.90
CA LEU A 25 -4.97 -14.63 -5.52
C LEU A 25 -5.75 -15.51 -4.54
N ALA A 26 -5.16 -15.72 -3.36
CA ALA A 26 -5.88 -16.31 -2.24
C ALA A 26 -7.05 -15.41 -1.84
N LYS A 27 -8.23 -16.00 -1.62
CA LYS A 27 -9.39 -15.28 -1.08
C LYS A 27 -9.13 -15.00 0.38
N LEU A 28 -9.15 -13.72 0.75
CA LEU A 28 -8.97 -13.28 2.12
C LEU A 28 -10.30 -12.90 2.74
N THR A 29 -10.42 -13.07 4.04
CA THR A 29 -11.51 -12.51 4.84
C THR A 29 -11.39 -10.99 4.93
N SER A 30 -12.50 -10.32 5.26
CA SER A 30 -12.50 -8.86 5.45
C SER A 30 -11.45 -8.40 6.48
N ASN A 31 -11.25 -9.16 7.56
CA ASN A 31 -10.27 -8.83 8.59
C ASN A 31 -8.84 -8.98 8.10
N GLU A 32 -8.54 -10.01 7.31
CA GLU A 32 -7.20 -10.19 6.72
C GLU A 32 -6.86 -9.05 5.75
N TYR A 33 -7.81 -8.59 4.94
CA TYR A 33 -7.62 -7.41 4.11
C TYR A 33 -7.35 -6.15 4.94
N LEU A 34 -8.06 -5.95 6.06
CA LEU A 34 -7.83 -4.82 6.97
C LEU A 34 -6.44 -4.86 7.59
N VAL A 35 -6.02 -6.04 8.06
CA VAL A 35 -4.66 -6.26 8.62
C VAL A 35 -3.61 -5.95 7.56
N LEU A 36 -3.74 -6.49 6.34
CA LEU A 36 -2.78 -6.24 5.27
C LEU A 36 -2.73 -4.78 4.84
N ALA A 37 -3.85 -4.06 4.80
CA ALA A 37 -3.86 -2.63 4.52
C ALA A 37 -3.08 -1.84 5.58
N GLY A 38 -3.26 -2.17 6.86
CA GLY A 38 -2.48 -1.61 7.95
C GLY A 38 -0.98 -1.94 7.84
N THR A 39 -0.64 -3.18 7.46
CA THR A 39 0.74 -3.58 7.21
C THR A 39 1.36 -2.80 6.06
N LEU A 40 0.67 -2.64 4.93
CA LEU A 40 1.15 -1.85 3.79
C LEU A 40 1.34 -0.38 4.16
N HIS A 41 0.44 0.18 4.97
CA HIS A 41 0.60 1.54 5.50
C HIS A 41 1.84 1.67 6.38
N GLY A 42 2.10 0.68 7.25
CA GLY A 42 3.32 0.63 8.06
C GLY A 42 4.60 0.52 7.22
N ILE A 43 4.61 -0.37 6.21
CA ILE A 43 5.73 -0.51 5.26
C ILE A 43 6.00 0.82 4.56
N HIS A 44 4.95 1.50 4.09
CA HIS A 44 5.06 2.79 3.43
C HIS A 44 5.68 3.85 4.36
N ALA A 45 5.27 3.89 5.64
CA ALA A 45 5.83 4.80 6.64
C ALA A 45 7.29 4.51 7.03
N ILE A 46 7.69 3.23 7.04
CA ILE A 46 9.08 2.84 7.32
C ILE A 46 9.97 3.18 6.12
N THR A 47 9.55 2.81 4.92
CA THR A 47 10.32 3.04 3.69
C THR A 47 10.51 4.52 3.37
N SER A 48 9.56 5.39 3.74
CA SER A 48 9.75 6.84 3.62
C SER A 48 10.86 7.37 4.53
N ARG A 49 11.09 6.74 5.70
CA ARG A 49 12.18 7.09 6.64
C ARG A 49 13.52 6.47 6.30
N LEU A 50 13.52 5.34 5.57
CA LEU A 50 14.75 4.66 5.13
C LEU A 50 15.38 5.28 3.87
N SER A 51 14.73 6.27 3.25
CA SER A 51 15.23 6.93 2.06
C SER A 51 16.66 7.47 2.28
N PRO A 52 17.63 7.13 1.41
CA PRO A 52 18.98 7.67 1.51
C PRO A 52 19.08 9.11 0.99
N ILE A 53 18.04 9.60 0.33
CA ILE A 53 17.98 10.94 -0.25
C ILE A 53 17.39 11.89 0.80
N SER A 54 18.06 13.03 1.01
CA SER A 54 17.57 14.09 1.89
C SER A 54 16.27 14.70 1.35
N GLY A 55 15.27 14.84 2.22
CA GLY A 55 13.97 15.42 1.89
C GLY A 55 12.82 14.43 2.02
N PRO A 56 11.58 14.84 1.68
CA PRO A 56 10.42 13.98 1.75
C PRO A 56 10.55 12.81 0.78
N SER A 57 10.42 11.59 1.29
CA SER A 57 10.31 10.40 0.46
C SER A 57 8.86 9.96 0.34
N PRO A 58 8.40 9.63 -0.88
CA PRO A 58 7.07 9.08 -1.12
C PRO A 58 6.91 7.63 -0.63
N GLY A 59 7.91 7.03 0.02
CA GLY A 59 7.84 5.66 0.55
C GLY A 59 7.84 4.58 -0.53
N ALA A 60 7.30 3.41 -0.21
CA ALA A 60 7.25 2.27 -1.11
C ALA A 60 6.34 2.54 -2.33
N HIS A 61 6.89 2.33 -3.53
CA HIS A 61 6.15 2.41 -4.80
C HIS A 61 5.83 1.04 -5.41
N VAL A 62 6.69 0.05 -5.17
CA VAL A 62 6.53 -1.31 -5.70
C VAL A 62 6.97 -2.30 -4.62
N ILE A 63 6.17 -3.34 -4.41
CA ILE A 63 6.55 -4.53 -3.66
C ILE A 63 6.38 -5.70 -4.62
N GLU A 64 7.48 -6.39 -4.92
CA GLU A 64 7.51 -7.45 -5.91
C GLU A 64 8.09 -8.72 -5.29
N SER A 65 7.49 -9.85 -5.64
CA SER A 65 7.95 -11.19 -5.32
C SER A 65 7.91 -12.04 -6.59
N GLU A 66 8.27 -13.32 -6.48
CA GLU A 66 8.22 -14.24 -7.61
C GLU A 66 6.81 -14.43 -8.20
N SER A 67 5.77 -14.28 -7.36
CA SER A 67 4.38 -14.60 -7.74
C SER A 67 3.48 -13.39 -7.96
N PHE A 68 3.87 -12.21 -7.47
CA PHE A 68 3.07 -10.99 -7.65
C PHE A 68 3.92 -9.73 -7.64
N LYS A 69 3.36 -8.69 -8.26
CA LYS A 69 3.84 -7.32 -8.18
C LYS A 69 2.71 -6.42 -7.70
N MET A 70 2.93 -5.76 -6.57
CA MET A 70 2.06 -4.73 -6.03
C MET A 70 2.63 -3.36 -6.37
N SER A 71 1.83 -2.52 -7.01
CA SER A 71 2.17 -1.12 -7.27
C SER A 71 1.40 -0.22 -6.30
N ILE A 72 2.09 0.75 -5.71
CA ILE A 72 1.58 1.64 -4.68
C ILE A 72 1.65 3.08 -5.21
N LEU A 73 0.51 3.77 -5.21
CA LEU A 73 0.39 5.17 -5.57
C LEU A 73 -0.06 5.97 -4.36
N LEU A 74 0.77 6.92 -3.93
CA LEU A 74 0.43 7.88 -2.90
C LEU A 74 -0.24 9.10 -3.54
N THR A 75 -1.39 9.51 -2.99
CA THR A 75 -2.05 10.77 -3.37
C THR A 75 -1.56 11.91 -2.49
N GLY A 76 -1.62 13.16 -2.98
CA GLY A 76 -1.19 14.32 -2.19
C GLY A 76 -1.98 14.51 -0.87
N THR A 77 -3.22 14.03 -0.80
CA THR A 77 -4.03 14.03 0.43
C THR A 77 -3.71 12.87 1.38
N GLY A 78 -3.00 11.85 0.89
CA GLY A 78 -2.59 10.67 1.66
C GLY A 78 -1.27 10.86 2.42
N GLU A 79 -0.51 11.91 2.13
CA GLU A 79 0.79 12.13 2.76
C GLU A 79 0.69 12.30 4.29
N LEU A 80 1.49 11.51 5.01
CA LEU A 80 1.86 11.76 6.40
C LEU A 80 2.90 12.88 6.44
N ARG A 81 2.54 14.11 6.05
CA ARG A 81 3.42 15.25 6.30
C ARG A 81 3.53 15.41 7.81
N SER A 82 4.73 15.24 8.37
CA SER A 82 5.01 15.74 9.72
C SER A 82 4.78 17.24 9.66
N SER A 83 3.77 17.73 10.39
CA SER A 83 3.65 19.15 10.68
C SER A 83 4.95 19.59 11.33
N SER A 84 5.75 20.34 10.56
CA SER A 84 6.88 21.14 11.04
C SER A 84 6.42 22.09 12.13
#